data_AF-A0AAN7E5S7-F1
#
_entry.id   AF-A0AAN7E5S7-F1
#
_cell.length_a   1.000
_cell.length_b   1.000
_cell.length_c   1.000
_cell.angle_alpha   90.00
_cell.angle_beta   90.00
_cell.angle_gamma   90.00
#
_symmetry.space_group_name_H-M   'P 1'
#
loop_
_entity.id
_entity.type
_entity.pdbx_description
1 polymer ?
#
loop_
_entity_poly.entity_id
_entity_poly.type
_entity_poly.pdbx_seq_one_letter_code
_entity_poly.pdbx_strand_id
1 'polypeptide(L)'
;MKQMMVSQFYCFVLVLLIAFDLSSSSTLTSNNFAKHHVRIINNLNNKLLNYHCKSGDNDLGIRTLQPKGEWEFSFRLHWIASTLFYCYFWYDNFYAAFDVYSAYLAKVCGGNNYYSA
;
A
#
# COMPACT_ATOMS: atom_id res chain seq x y z
N MET A 1 35.12 -36.80 25.38
CA MET A 1 34.85 -35.53 26.11
C MET A 1 35.45 -34.32 25.41
N LYS A 2 36.78 -34.25 25.18
CA LYS A 2 37.43 -33.09 24.52
C LYS A 2 36.92 -32.80 23.09
N GLN A 3 36.68 -33.83 22.26
CA GLN A 3 36.18 -33.64 20.89
C GLN A 3 34.73 -33.13 20.82
N MET A 4 33.87 -33.52 21.78
CA MET A 4 32.47 -33.05 21.85
C MET A 4 32.41 -31.57 22.22
N MET A 5 33.30 -31.11 23.10
CA MET A 5 33.41 -29.70 23.50
C MET A 5 33.88 -28.82 22.33
N VAL A 6 34.83 -29.32 21.52
CA VAL A 6 35.35 -28.61 20.34
C VAL A 6 34.28 -28.50 19.25
N SER A 7 33.54 -29.58 18.97
CA SER A 7 32.43 -29.54 18.00
C SER A 7 31.33 -28.57 18.39
N GLN A 8 30.96 -28.54 19.68
CA GLN A 8 29.94 -27.64 20.19
C GLN A 8 30.39 -26.18 20.15
N PHE A 9 31.67 -25.91 20.40
CA PHE A 9 32.26 -24.58 20.25
C PHE A 9 32.28 -24.11 18.80
N TYR A 10 32.63 -24.99 17.84
CA TYR A 10 32.57 -24.67 16.41
C TYR A 10 31.15 -24.33 15.95
N CYS A 11 30.14 -25.10 16.38
CA CYS A 11 28.74 -24.78 16.08
C CYS A 11 28.32 -23.42 16.66
N PHE A 12 28.74 -23.11 17.88
CA PHE A 12 28.42 -21.84 18.52
C PHE A 12 29.06 -20.65 17.79
N VAL A 13 30.33 -20.77 17.40
CA VAL A 13 31.03 -19.74 16.59
C VAL A 13 30.38 -19.59 15.22
N LEU A 14 30.00 -20.69 14.56
CA LEU A 14 29.26 -20.66 13.30
C LEU A 14 27.94 -19.89 13.44
N VAL A 15 27.14 -20.15 14.47
CA VAL A 15 25.87 -19.46 14.75
C VAL A 15 26.08 -17.95 15.02
N LEU A 16 27.15 -17.58 15.72
CA LEU A 16 27.48 -16.17 15.97
C LEU A 16 27.90 -15.42 14.71
N LEU A 17 28.60 -16.07 13.77
CA LEU A 17 28.98 -15.46 12.49
C LEU A 17 27.77 -15.16 11.61
N ILE A 18 26.80 -16.09 11.50
CA ILE A 18 25.54 -15.86 10.76
C ILE A 18 24.68 -14.77 11.39
N ALA A 19 24.75 -14.60 12.72
CA ALA A 19 24.05 -13.53 13.43
C ALA A 19 24.69 -12.15 13.20
N PHE A 20 26.00 -12.11 12.93
CA PHE A 20 26.75 -10.86 12.70
C PHE A 20 26.59 -10.30 11.28
N ASP A 21 26.31 -11.17 10.29
CA ASP A 21 26.09 -10.78 8.89
C ASP A 21 24.75 -10.03 8.65
N LEU A 22 23.85 -9.99 9.63
CA LEU A 22 22.57 -9.25 9.53
C LEU A 22 22.71 -7.74 9.76
N SER A 23 23.94 -7.21 9.84
CA SER A 23 24.19 -5.77 10.02
C SER A 23 24.41 -4.99 8.71
N SER A 24 24.35 -5.65 7.55
CA SER A 24 24.48 -4.98 6.25
C SER A 24 23.17 -4.34 5.78
N SER A 25 23.04 -3.06 6.10
CA SER A 25 22.30 -2.00 5.40
C SER A 25 21.05 -2.39 4.60
N SER A 26 19.88 -2.05 5.15
CA SER A 26 18.78 -1.56 4.33
C SER A 26 18.20 -0.30 4.95
N THR A 27 18.73 0.88 4.57
CA THR A 27 17.94 2.12 4.63
C THR A 27 16.89 2.06 3.52
N LEU A 28 15.92 1.17 3.67
CA LEU A 28 14.62 1.35 3.04
C LEU A 28 13.77 2.03 4.09
N THR A 29 13.80 3.37 4.13
CA THR A 29 12.73 4.14 4.76
C THR A 29 11.47 4.03 3.88
N SER A 30 11.04 2.80 3.56
CA SER A 30 9.64 2.57 3.26
C SER A 30 8.97 2.72 4.61
N ASN A 31 8.47 3.92 4.88
CA ASN A 31 7.76 4.23 6.09
C ASN A 31 6.42 3.50 6.00
N ASN A 32 6.42 2.18 6.23
CA ASN A 32 5.24 1.30 6.18
C ASN A 32 4.15 1.76 7.19
N PHE A 33 4.50 2.68 8.09
CA PHE A 33 3.58 3.34 9.02
C PHE A 33 2.94 4.61 8.47
N ALA A 34 3.37 5.11 7.30
CA ALA A 34 2.77 6.27 6.66
C ALA A 34 1.31 5.97 6.32
N LYS A 35 0.45 6.93 6.65
CA LYS A 35 -0.96 6.89 6.31
C LYS A 35 -1.12 7.47 4.91
N HIS A 36 -1.65 6.67 4.00
CA HIS A 36 -1.98 7.08 2.63
C HIS A 36 -3.44 7.51 2.56
N HIS A 37 -3.71 8.53 1.75
CA HIS A 37 -5.00 9.17 1.57
C HIS A 37 -5.38 9.15 0.09
N VAL A 38 -6.59 8.68 -0.21
CA VAL A 38 -7.15 8.68 -1.56
C VAL A 38 -8.43 9.49 -1.53
N ARG A 39 -8.50 10.52 -2.36
CA ARG A 39 -9.64 11.44 -2.47
C ARG A 39 -10.31 11.29 -3.82
N ILE A 40 -11.61 11.08 -3.81
CA ILE A 40 -12.46 11.05 -5.00
C ILE A 40 -13.14 12.41 -5.11
N ILE A 41 -13.01 13.09 -6.25
CA ILE A 41 -13.55 14.44 -6.45
C ILE A 41 -14.49 14.46 -7.66
N ASN A 42 -15.75 14.86 -7.44
CA ASN A 42 -16.71 15.01 -8.53
C ASN A 42 -16.59 16.39 -9.19
N ASN A 43 -15.78 16.44 -10.27
CA ASN A 43 -15.64 17.63 -11.11
C ASN A 43 -16.58 17.68 -12.32
N LEU A 44 -17.58 16.78 -12.39
CA LEU A 44 -18.56 16.78 -13.47
C LEU A 44 -19.46 18.03 -13.41
N ASN A 45 -19.94 18.47 -14.58
CA ASN A 45 -20.80 19.65 -14.67
C ASN A 45 -22.25 19.32 -14.26
N ASN A 46 -22.60 19.63 -13.01
CA ASN A 46 -23.92 19.43 -12.42
C ASN A 46 -24.46 17.98 -12.56
N LYS A 47 -23.58 16.99 -12.41
CA LYS A 47 -23.92 15.56 -12.45
C LYS A 47 -23.56 14.88 -11.16
N LEU A 48 -24.34 13.85 -10.80
CA LEU A 48 -23.99 12.92 -9.75
C LEU A 48 -22.94 11.94 -10.27
N LEU A 49 -21.91 11.70 -9.47
CA LEU A 49 -20.91 10.67 -9.74
C LEU A 49 -21.15 9.49 -8.80
N ASN A 50 -21.48 8.34 -9.35
CA ASN A 50 -21.50 7.10 -8.59
C ASN A 50 -20.15 6.41 -8.71
N TYR A 51 -19.74 5.74 -7.65
CA TYR A 51 -18.49 4.99 -7.65
C TYR A 51 -18.51 3.83 -6.68
N HIS A 52 -17.67 2.83 -6.96
CA HIS A 52 -17.43 1.67 -6.10
C HIS A 52 -15.93 1.44 -6.02
N CYS A 53 -15.36 1.64 -4.85
CA CYS A 53 -13.93 1.46 -4.60
C CYS A 53 -13.67 0.22 -3.75
N LYS A 54 -12.63 -0.53 -4.06
CA LYS A 54 -12.21 -1.71 -3.29
C LYS A 54 -10.72 -2.01 -3.51
N SER A 55 -10.15 -2.78 -2.59
CA SER A 55 -8.89 -3.49 -2.75
C SER A 55 -9.15 -5.00 -2.81
N GLY A 56 -8.10 -5.82 -2.77
CA GLY A 56 -8.24 -7.28 -2.61
C GLY A 56 -8.94 -7.67 -1.31
N ASP A 57 -8.66 -6.94 -0.22
CA ASP A 57 -9.09 -7.31 1.13
C ASP A 57 -10.21 -6.41 1.70
N ASN A 58 -10.45 -5.25 1.11
CA ASN A 58 -11.33 -4.23 1.68
C ASN A 58 -12.26 -3.63 0.61
N ASP A 59 -13.57 -3.82 0.80
CA ASP A 59 -14.60 -3.20 -0.03
C ASP A 59 -15.12 -1.93 0.67
N LEU A 60 -14.99 -0.78 0.02
CA LEU A 60 -15.39 0.53 0.56
C LEU A 60 -16.87 0.88 0.28
N GLY A 61 -17.54 0.00 -0.48
CA GLY A 61 -18.94 0.10 -0.87
C GLY A 61 -19.19 1.03 -2.06
N ILE A 62 -20.45 1.00 -2.51
CA ILE A 62 -20.98 1.91 -3.52
C ILE A 62 -21.38 3.23 -2.86
N ARG A 63 -21.02 4.35 -3.47
CA ARG A 63 -21.29 5.71 -2.99
C ARG A 63 -21.65 6.64 -4.15
N THR A 64 -22.23 7.79 -3.81
CA THR A 64 -22.60 8.83 -4.77
C THR A 64 -22.09 10.19 -4.28
N LEU A 65 -21.43 10.95 -5.15
CA LEU A 65 -21.04 12.33 -4.91
C LEU A 65 -21.97 13.30 -5.63
N GLN A 66 -22.40 14.32 -4.91
CA GLN A 66 -23.03 15.51 -5.48
C GLN A 66 -22.05 16.28 -6.38
N PRO A 67 -22.52 17.18 -7.26
CA PRO A 67 -21.63 18.06 -8.01
C PRO A 67 -20.70 18.82 -7.06
N LYS A 68 -19.40 18.87 -7.38
CA LYS A 68 -18.35 19.46 -6.52
C LYS A 68 -18.16 18.76 -5.17
N GLY A 69 -18.83 17.63 -4.94
CA GLY A 69 -18.65 16.80 -3.78
C GLY A 69 -17.33 16.02 -3.84
N GLU A 70 -16.88 15.59 -2.67
CA GLU A 70 -15.65 14.82 -2.50
C GLU A 70 -15.82 13.79 -1.39
N TRP A 71 -15.03 12.73 -1.46
CA TRP A 71 -14.93 11.75 -0.41
C TRP A 71 -13.49 11.26 -0.29
N GLU A 72 -13.03 11.05 0.94
CA GLU A 72 -11.67 10.60 1.21
C GLU A 72 -11.69 9.36 2.09
N PHE A 73 -10.80 8.42 1.79
CA PHE A 73 -10.45 7.33 2.68
C PHE A 73 -8.94 7.25 2.85
N SER A 74 -8.53 6.56 3.91
CA SER A 74 -7.12 6.42 4.22
C SER A 74 -6.80 5.04 4.77
N PHE A 75 -5.57 4.61 4.55
CA PHE A 75 -5.08 3.29 4.93
C PHE A 75 -3.58 3.35 5.24
N ARG A 76 -3.05 2.26 5.78
CA ARG A 76 -1.61 2.07 5.99
C ARG A 76 -1.17 0.84 5.22
N LEU A 77 0.09 0.83 4.78
CA LEU A 77 0.66 -0.31 4.08
C LEU A 77 0.96 -1.43 5.08
N HIS A 78 0.53 -2.65 4.76
CA HIS A 78 1.01 -3.83 5.46
C HIS A 78 2.41 -4.19 4.95
N TRP A 79 3.26 -4.69 5.86
CA TRP A 79 4.72 -4.74 5.70
C TRP A 79 5.21 -5.68 4.59
N ILE A 80 4.31 -6.49 4.04
CA ILE A 80 4.58 -7.54 3.03
C ILE A 80 3.72 -7.34 1.76
N ALA A 81 2.76 -6.40 1.73
CA ALA A 81 1.69 -6.40 0.73
C ALA A 81 1.87 -5.36 -0.41
N SER A 82 1.59 -5.79 -1.64
CA SER A 82 1.35 -4.92 -2.80
C SER A 82 -0.08 -4.35 -2.74
N THR A 83 -0.28 -3.26 -2.00
CA THR A 83 -1.60 -2.64 -1.88
C THR A 83 -2.04 -1.99 -3.20
N LEU A 84 -3.25 -2.32 -3.64
CA LEU A 84 -3.92 -1.75 -4.80
C LEU A 84 -5.35 -1.38 -4.40
N PHE A 85 -5.75 -0.15 -4.67
CA PHE A 85 -7.16 0.24 -4.67
C PHE A 85 -7.56 0.63 -6.08
N TYR A 86 -8.67 0.07 -6.53
CA TYR A 86 -9.29 0.40 -7.80
C TYR A 86 -10.73 0.82 -7.56
N CYS A 87 -11.21 1.70 -8.43
CA CYS A 87 -12.57 2.22 -8.36
C CYS A 87 -13.23 2.16 -9.74
N TYR A 88 -14.49 1.77 -9.73
CA TYR A 88 -15.39 1.92 -10.87
C TYR A 88 -16.18 3.21 -10.68
N PHE A 89 -16.28 4.00 -11.74
CA PHE A 89 -16.98 5.28 -11.76
C PHE A 89 -18.04 5.26 -12.84
N TRP A 90 -19.22 5.80 -12.54
CA TRP A 90 -20.27 5.94 -13.53
C TRP A 90 -21.18 7.14 -13.29
N TYR A 91 -21.60 7.76 -14.39
CA TYR A 91 -22.63 8.78 -14.44
C TYR A 91 -23.34 8.69 -15.79
N ASP A 92 -24.66 8.89 -15.81
CA ASP A 92 -25.49 8.69 -17.00
C ASP A 92 -25.19 7.33 -17.69
N ASN A 93 -24.62 7.36 -18.91
CA ASN A 93 -24.21 6.18 -19.69
C ASN A 93 -22.69 5.99 -19.79
N PHE A 94 -21.92 6.74 -19.00
CA PHE A 94 -20.46 6.71 -19.01
C PHE A 94 -19.94 5.85 -17.86
N TYR A 95 -18.90 5.07 -18.16
CA TYR A 95 -18.26 4.16 -17.22
C TYR A 95 -16.74 4.26 -17.37
N ALA A 96 -16.03 4.30 -16.25
CA ALA A 96 -14.58 4.27 -16.23
C ALA A 96 -14.07 3.47 -15.02
N ALA A 97 -12.92 2.84 -15.16
CA ALA A 97 -12.24 2.13 -14.08
C ALA A 97 -10.82 2.70 -13.94
N PHE A 98 -10.41 2.99 -12.72
CA PHE A 98 -9.07 3.49 -12.42
C PHE A 98 -8.47 2.78 -11.21
N ASP A 99 -7.18 2.50 -11.30
CA ASP A 99 -6.35 2.18 -10.14
C ASP A 99 -6.05 3.49 -9.41
N VAL A 100 -6.90 3.83 -8.43
CA VAL A 100 -6.79 5.08 -7.66
C VAL A 100 -5.60 5.09 -6.70
N TYR A 101 -5.01 3.92 -6.43
CA TYR A 101 -3.75 3.77 -5.74
C TYR A 101 -3.06 2.47 -6.12
N SER A 102 -1.75 2.52 -6.39
CA SER A 102 -0.90 1.34 -6.56
C SER A 102 0.41 1.50 -5.80
N ALA A 103 0.72 0.58 -4.89
CA ALA A 103 1.98 0.56 -4.14
C ALA A 103 3.20 0.47 -5.07
N TYR A 104 3.07 -0.24 -6.20
CA TYR A 104 4.12 -0.34 -7.21
C TYR A 104 4.39 1.03 -7.86
N LEU A 105 3.34 1.69 -8.34
CA LEU A 105 3.48 3.02 -8.97
C LEU A 105 3.97 4.07 -7.97
N ALA A 106 3.49 4.05 -6.73
CA ALA A 106 3.95 4.94 -5.68
C ALA A 106 5.47 4.81 -5.44
N LYS A 107 6.00 3.57 -5.50
CA LYS A 107 7.43 3.28 -5.35
C LYS A 107 8.26 3.73 -6.56
N VAL A 108 7.78 3.46 -7.78
CA VAL A 108 8.55 3.71 -9.02
C VAL A 108 8.49 5.16 -9.46
N CYS A 109 7.32 5.79 -9.37
CA CYS A 109 7.12 7.16 -9.86
C CYS A 109 7.45 8.25 -8.83
N GLY A 110 7.70 7.87 -7.57
CA GLY A 110 7.91 8.82 -6.48
C GLY A 110 6.62 9.54 -6.10
N GLY A 111 5.76 8.87 -5.33
CA GLY A 111 4.50 9.44 -4.85
C GLY A 111 4.59 10.01 -3.43
N ASN A 112 3.75 11.01 -3.16
CA ASN A 112 3.41 11.42 -1.78
C ASN A 112 2.31 10.52 -1.22
N ASN A 113 1.94 10.71 0.05
CA ASN A 113 0.88 9.93 0.68
C ASN A 113 -0.55 10.40 0.34
N TYR A 114 -0.73 11.21 -0.70
CA TYR A 114 -2.02 11.78 -1.10
C TYR A 114 -2.24 11.56 -2.60
N TYR A 115 -3.38 10.98 -2.94
CA TYR A 115 -3.77 10.64 -4.31
C TYR A 115 -5.19 11.13 -4.56
N SER A 116 -5.47 11.55 -5.80
CA SER A 116 -6.79 12.00 -6.19
C SER A 116 -7.24 11.34 -7.49
N ALA A 117 -8.52 10.99 -7.54
CA ALA A 117 -9.21 10.50 -8.72
C ALA A 117 -10.48 11.30 -8.99
#